data_AF-A0A953Z586-F1
#
_entry.id   AF-A0A953Z586-F1
#
_cell.length_a   1.000
_cell.length_b   1.000
_cell.length_c   1.000
_cell.angle_alpha   90.00
_cell.angle_beta   90.00
_cell.angle_gamma   90.00
#
_symmetry.space_group_name_H-M   'P 1'
#
loop_
_entity.id
_entity.type
_entity.pdbx_description
1 polymer ?
#
loop_
_entity_poly.entity_id
_entity_poly.type
_entity_poly.pdbx_seq_one_letter_code
_entity_poly.pdbx_strand_id
1 'polypeptide(L)'
;MTSRGLFRFAVFVTAYVLIHIKLGALVTSTGSGMAFEDWPLSEGSVWPPGMDKPKYLEHIHRVSGTLLGLFSLLLVWFVYRNDRRVWLRRTSILFVVVVTVQGIFGGLGVVYGDMANGITWAPAAIVHGTLAQPTLCLAAFIAFALSSAWHERVVVPAHLARTARKLAGVAFGLVFAQILMGAIVRHTNATGMLWLHVFSAVVVALAILVSTSYNSGKFGSASPGLRRLGFWIWILLMTQLVLGFATLLVRKPKDPSNIGEIAHNTIASAHVVVGASVFVIVTLLFARVWRTLEVAPASARATATTVA
;
A
#
# COMPACT_ATOMS: atom_id res chain seq x y z
N MET A 1 -8.42 -12.22 -23.52
CA MET A 1 -8.15 -10.79 -23.25
C MET A 1 -6.81 -10.47 -23.87
N THR A 2 -6.62 -9.33 -24.55
CA THR A 2 -5.27 -9.00 -25.05
C THR A 2 -4.31 -8.77 -23.87
N SER A 3 -3.00 -8.91 -24.08
CA SER A 3 -1.99 -8.59 -23.05
C SER A 3 -2.16 -7.17 -22.49
N ARG A 4 -2.52 -6.21 -23.36
CA ARG A 4 -2.87 -4.83 -22.98
C ARG A 4 -4.14 -4.76 -22.12
N GLY A 5 -5.14 -5.59 -22.41
CA GLY A 5 -6.35 -5.69 -21.58
C GLY A 5 -6.02 -6.14 -20.16
N LEU A 6 -5.23 -7.21 -20.00
CA LEU A 6 -4.83 -7.74 -18.69
C LEU A 6 -4.04 -6.72 -17.87
N PHE A 7 -3.10 -6.02 -18.49
CA PHE A 7 -2.40 -4.91 -17.83
C PHE A 7 -3.37 -3.81 -17.35
N ARG A 8 -4.29 -3.36 -18.21
CA ARG A 8 -5.28 -2.32 -17.84
C ARG A 8 -6.18 -2.77 -16.69
N PHE A 9 -6.60 -4.03 -16.68
CA PHE A 9 -7.39 -4.58 -15.58
C PHE A 9 -6.60 -4.63 -14.27
N ALA A 10 -5.33 -5.02 -14.29
CA ALA A 10 -4.48 -4.98 -13.09
C ALA A 10 -4.27 -3.54 -12.56
N VAL A 11 -4.16 -2.56 -13.45
CA VAL A 11 -4.13 -1.13 -13.08
C VAL A 11 -5.45 -0.69 -12.45
N PHE A 12 -6.59 -1.09 -13.04
CA PHE A 12 -7.90 -0.84 -12.46
C PHE A 12 -8.01 -1.44 -11.05
N VAL A 13 -7.61 -2.70 -10.85
CA VAL A 13 -7.62 -3.34 -9.53
C VAL A 13 -6.75 -2.57 -8.54
N THR A 14 -5.57 -2.11 -8.96
CA THR A 14 -4.69 -1.29 -8.11
C THR A 14 -5.37 0.01 -7.68
N ALA A 15 -6.00 0.73 -8.63
CA ALA A 15 -6.76 1.93 -8.33
C ALA A 15 -7.96 1.64 -7.41
N TYR A 16 -8.64 0.51 -7.61
CA TYR A 16 -9.76 0.09 -6.79
C TYR A 16 -9.34 -0.23 -5.34
N VAL A 17 -8.20 -0.90 -5.14
CA VAL A 17 -7.64 -1.12 -3.79
C VAL A 17 -7.34 0.22 -3.11
N LEU A 18 -6.83 1.22 -3.82
CA LEU A 18 -6.58 2.55 -3.26
C LEU A 18 -7.88 3.24 -2.82
N ILE A 19 -8.94 3.12 -3.63
CA ILE A 19 -10.29 3.61 -3.29
C ILE A 19 -10.82 2.88 -2.04
N HIS A 20 -10.64 1.55 -1.97
CA HIS A 20 -11.05 0.76 -0.81
C HIS A 20 -10.30 1.18 0.46
N ILE A 21 -8.99 1.43 0.38
CA ILE A 21 -8.17 1.97 1.49
C ILE A 21 -8.70 3.34 1.92
N LYS A 22 -9.09 4.22 0.99
CA LYS A 22 -9.70 5.51 1.32
C LYS A 22 -11.01 5.32 2.10
N LEU A 23 -11.88 4.42 1.68
CA LEU A 23 -13.12 4.10 2.40
C LEU A 23 -12.83 3.57 3.81
N GLY A 24 -11.89 2.63 3.93
CA GLY A 24 -11.42 2.10 5.22
C GLY A 24 -10.84 3.19 6.14
N ALA A 25 -10.10 4.14 5.56
CA ALA A 25 -9.58 5.27 6.30
C ALA A 25 -10.70 6.20 6.78
N LEU A 26 -11.73 6.45 5.96
CA LEU A 26 -12.87 7.27 6.33
C LEU A 26 -13.70 6.64 7.46
N VAL A 27 -14.07 5.36 7.37
CA VAL A 27 -14.82 4.67 8.45
C VAL A 27 -14.04 4.67 9.77
N THR A 28 -12.71 4.58 9.69
CA THR A 28 -11.87 4.62 10.89
C THR A 28 -11.78 6.02 11.49
N SER A 29 -11.68 7.08 10.67
CA SER A 29 -11.58 8.46 11.15
C SER A 29 -12.90 8.99 11.69
N THR A 30 -14.01 8.63 11.05
CA THR A 30 -15.37 8.99 11.46
C THR A 30 -15.89 8.15 12.62
N GLY A 31 -15.15 7.13 13.08
CA GLY A 31 -15.63 6.20 14.10
C GLY A 31 -16.76 5.27 13.65
N SER A 32 -17.10 5.24 12.35
CA SER A 32 -18.21 4.45 11.81
C SER A 32 -17.87 2.96 11.60
N GLY A 33 -16.66 2.50 11.90
CA GLY A 33 -16.23 1.13 11.61
C GLY A 33 -16.88 0.01 12.45
N MET A 34 -17.73 0.36 13.42
CA MET A 34 -18.50 -0.57 14.28
C MET A 34 -19.97 -0.11 14.38
N ALA A 35 -20.49 0.54 13.33
CA ALA A 35 -21.87 1.01 13.27
C ALA A 35 -22.87 -0.15 13.06
N PHE A 36 -22.41 -1.31 12.58
CA PHE A 36 -23.12 -2.58 12.62
C PHE A 36 -22.47 -3.56 13.62
N GLU A 37 -23.31 -4.31 14.35
CA GLU A 37 -22.86 -5.32 15.33
C GLU A 37 -22.50 -6.67 14.68
N ASP A 38 -23.07 -6.96 13.51
CA ASP A 38 -22.86 -8.20 12.77
C ASP A 38 -21.89 -8.03 11.59
N TRP A 39 -21.38 -9.17 11.12
CA TRP A 39 -20.59 -9.32 9.90
C TRP A 39 -20.75 -10.77 9.42
N PRO A 40 -20.85 -11.07 8.10
CA PRO A 40 -20.60 -10.20 6.95
C PRO A 40 -21.79 -9.38 6.46
N LEU A 41 -23.00 -9.65 6.96
CA LEU A 41 -24.19 -8.86 6.68
C LEU A 41 -24.21 -7.55 7.47
N SER A 42 -25.18 -6.70 7.20
CA SER A 42 -25.45 -5.46 7.94
C SER A 42 -26.87 -5.58 8.52
N GLU A 43 -26.96 -5.83 9.82
CA GLU A 43 -28.21 -6.15 10.56
C GLU A 43 -29.00 -7.30 9.92
N GLY A 44 -28.29 -8.37 9.54
CA GLY A 44 -28.88 -9.54 8.89
C GLY A 44 -29.34 -9.29 7.45
N SER A 45 -29.07 -8.12 6.86
CA SER A 45 -29.42 -7.77 5.48
C SER A 45 -28.21 -7.46 4.61
N VAL A 46 -28.31 -7.75 3.31
CA VAL A 46 -27.36 -7.29 2.29
C VAL A 46 -27.54 -5.80 1.99
N TRP A 47 -28.73 -5.26 2.27
CA TRP A 47 -29.04 -3.83 2.14
C TRP A 47 -30.06 -3.42 3.20
N PRO A 48 -29.63 -3.02 4.41
CA PRO A 48 -30.56 -2.66 5.48
C PRO A 48 -31.30 -1.35 5.14
N PRO A 49 -32.61 -1.25 5.40
CA PRO A 49 -33.36 -0.01 5.24
C PRO A 49 -32.99 1.00 6.35
N GLY A 50 -33.21 2.29 6.09
CA GLY A 50 -33.15 3.32 7.15
C GLY A 50 -31.76 3.62 7.73
N MET A 51 -30.67 3.35 6.99
CA MET A 51 -29.31 3.66 7.43
C MET A 51 -29.11 5.16 7.68
N ASP A 52 -28.56 5.48 8.85
CA ASP A 52 -28.00 6.80 9.13
C ASP A 52 -26.61 6.96 8.49
N LYS A 53 -25.99 8.13 8.65
CA LYS A 53 -24.73 8.44 7.95
C LYS A 53 -23.57 7.50 8.33
N PRO A 54 -23.32 7.18 9.63
CA PRO A 54 -22.28 6.22 10.01
C PRO A 54 -22.51 4.81 9.42
N LYS A 55 -23.73 4.27 9.56
CA LYS A 55 -24.08 2.95 9.00
C LYS A 55 -23.92 2.92 7.49
N TYR A 56 -24.34 3.97 6.79
CA TYR A 56 -24.19 4.05 5.34
C TYR A 56 -22.71 4.02 4.89
N LEU A 57 -21.84 4.77 5.60
CA LEU A 57 -20.41 4.80 5.28
C LEU A 57 -19.75 3.43 5.51
N GLU A 58 -20.07 2.77 6.62
CA GLU A 58 -19.59 1.41 6.89
C GLU A 58 -20.11 0.40 5.87
N HIS A 59 -21.40 0.49 5.52
CA HIS A 59 -22.02 -0.40 4.55
C HIS A 59 -21.36 -0.31 3.17
N ILE A 60 -21.11 0.91 2.68
CA ILE A 60 -20.36 1.11 1.43
C ILE A 60 -18.95 0.53 1.50
N HIS A 61 -18.26 0.68 2.64
CA HIS A 61 -16.94 0.08 2.82
C HIS A 61 -16.98 -1.45 2.72
N ARG A 62 -17.99 -2.09 3.34
CA ARG A 62 -18.22 -3.55 3.28
C ARG A 62 -18.54 -4.02 1.86
N VAL A 63 -19.49 -3.38 1.18
CA VAL A 63 -19.84 -3.67 -0.23
C VAL A 63 -18.62 -3.50 -1.14
N SER A 64 -17.83 -2.45 -0.95
CA SER A 64 -16.57 -2.25 -1.67
C SER A 64 -15.56 -3.35 -1.41
N GLY A 65 -15.46 -3.87 -0.18
CA GLY A 65 -14.62 -5.02 0.17
C GLY A 65 -15.04 -6.29 -0.57
N THR A 66 -16.35 -6.58 -0.65
CA THR A 66 -16.88 -7.71 -1.43
C THR A 66 -16.55 -7.59 -2.91
N LEU A 67 -16.73 -6.39 -3.50
CA LEU A 67 -16.34 -6.12 -4.88
C LEU A 67 -14.83 -6.30 -5.11
N LEU A 68 -13.99 -5.85 -4.17
CA LEU A 68 -12.55 -6.09 -4.24
C LEU A 68 -12.23 -7.60 -4.24
N GLY A 69 -12.93 -8.38 -3.42
CA GLY A 69 -12.86 -9.85 -3.44
C GLY A 69 -13.15 -10.42 -4.83
N LEU A 70 -14.26 -10.01 -5.45
CA LEU A 70 -14.61 -10.43 -6.81
C LEU A 70 -13.55 -10.01 -7.85
N PHE A 71 -13.08 -8.77 -7.80
CA PHE A 71 -12.04 -8.29 -8.72
C PHE A 71 -10.71 -9.04 -8.54
N SER A 72 -10.38 -9.46 -7.32
CA SER A 72 -9.18 -10.27 -7.05
C SER A 72 -9.27 -11.66 -7.69
N LEU A 73 -10.45 -12.31 -7.62
CA LEU A 73 -10.70 -13.60 -8.27
C LEU A 73 -10.67 -13.48 -9.80
N LEU A 74 -11.29 -12.43 -10.35
CA LEU A 74 -11.23 -12.15 -11.79
C LEU A 74 -9.80 -11.90 -12.26
N LEU A 75 -8.98 -11.20 -11.46
CA LEU A 75 -7.57 -10.96 -11.79
C LEU A 75 -6.80 -12.28 -11.88
N VAL A 76 -6.97 -13.19 -10.91
CA VAL A 76 -6.38 -14.54 -10.97
C VAL A 76 -6.83 -15.28 -12.22
N TRP A 77 -8.13 -15.29 -12.49
CA TRP A 77 -8.69 -15.95 -13.67
C TRP A 77 -8.07 -15.42 -14.97
N PHE A 78 -8.00 -14.10 -15.14
CA PHE A 78 -7.38 -13.50 -16.32
C PHE A 78 -5.88 -13.76 -16.40
N VAL A 79 -5.14 -13.74 -15.28
CA VAL A 79 -3.70 -14.08 -15.25
C VAL A 79 -3.49 -15.53 -15.70
N TYR A 80 -4.28 -16.48 -15.17
CA TYR A 80 -4.19 -17.88 -15.56
C TYR A 80 -4.51 -18.12 -17.04
N ARG A 81 -5.51 -17.41 -17.57
CA ARG A 81 -5.93 -17.54 -18.98
C ARG A 81 -4.94 -16.93 -19.97
N ASN A 82 -4.25 -15.84 -19.61
CA ASN A 82 -3.52 -15.02 -20.59
C ASN A 82 -2.00 -14.92 -20.31
N ASP A 83 -1.50 -15.38 -19.16
CA ASP A 83 -0.06 -15.36 -18.83
C ASP A 83 0.45 -16.75 -18.42
N ARG A 84 1.59 -17.15 -18.97
CA ARG A 84 2.21 -18.48 -18.72
C ARG A 84 3.22 -18.48 -17.57
N ARG A 85 3.61 -17.32 -17.04
CA ARG A 85 4.61 -17.21 -15.97
C ARG A 85 4.05 -17.77 -14.67
N VAL A 86 4.55 -18.93 -14.24
CA VAL A 86 4.10 -19.64 -13.03
C VAL A 86 4.23 -18.76 -11.78
N TRP A 87 5.31 -18.00 -11.66
CA TRP A 87 5.49 -17.10 -10.51
C TRP A 87 4.40 -16.03 -10.46
N LEU A 88 3.98 -15.47 -11.60
CA LEU A 88 2.95 -14.42 -11.64
C LEU A 88 1.57 -14.99 -11.27
N ARG A 89 1.29 -16.22 -11.69
CA ARG A 89 0.09 -16.97 -11.26
C ARG A 89 0.07 -17.16 -9.74
N ARG A 90 1.19 -17.59 -9.15
CA ARG A 90 1.33 -17.73 -7.68
C ARG A 90 1.18 -16.38 -6.97
N THR A 91 1.77 -15.32 -7.51
CA THR A 91 1.61 -13.95 -7.00
C THR A 91 0.15 -13.48 -7.05
N SER A 92 -0.59 -13.81 -8.10
CA SER A 92 -2.02 -13.49 -8.18
C SER A 92 -2.87 -14.27 -7.16
N ILE A 93 -2.53 -15.53 -6.87
CA ILE A 93 -3.18 -16.31 -5.81
C ILE A 93 -2.87 -15.69 -4.45
N LEU A 94 -1.61 -15.32 -4.20
CA LEU A 94 -1.22 -14.62 -2.97
C LEU A 94 -2.05 -13.34 -2.77
N PHE A 95 -2.37 -12.63 -3.86
CA PHE A 95 -3.23 -11.44 -3.78
C PHE A 95 -4.63 -11.75 -3.25
N VAL A 96 -5.28 -12.83 -3.74
CA VAL A 96 -6.57 -13.28 -3.22
C VAL A 96 -6.49 -13.71 -1.76
N VAL A 97 -5.42 -14.44 -1.40
CA VAL A 97 -5.20 -14.88 -0.01
C VAL A 97 -5.08 -13.68 0.92
N VAL A 98 -4.27 -12.68 0.57
CA VAL A 98 -4.09 -11.48 1.39
C VAL A 98 -5.38 -10.66 1.50
N VAL A 99 -6.14 -10.50 0.41
CA VAL A 99 -7.47 -9.85 0.42
C VAL A 99 -8.44 -10.59 1.36
N THR A 100 -8.45 -11.93 1.30
CA THR A 100 -9.31 -12.76 2.16
C THR A 100 -8.94 -12.61 3.63
N VAL A 101 -7.65 -12.71 3.95
CA VAL A 101 -7.14 -12.51 5.32
C VAL A 101 -7.47 -11.12 5.83
N GLN A 102 -7.33 -10.08 5.00
CA GLN A 102 -7.68 -8.71 5.37
C GLN A 102 -9.19 -8.55 5.64
N GLY A 103 -10.04 -9.17 4.82
CA GLY A 103 -11.50 -9.21 5.05
C GLY A 103 -11.87 -9.90 6.37
N ILE A 104 -11.24 -11.05 6.67
CA ILE A 104 -11.43 -11.78 7.93
C ILE A 104 -11.03 -10.91 9.12
N PHE A 105 -9.83 -10.33 9.13
CA PHE A 105 -9.40 -9.45 10.23
C PHE A 105 -10.27 -8.19 10.35
N GLY A 106 -10.82 -7.68 9.25
CA GLY A 106 -11.80 -6.60 9.26
C GLY A 106 -13.08 -7.01 9.98
N GLY A 107 -13.65 -8.16 9.61
CA GLY A 107 -14.85 -8.72 10.24
C GLY A 107 -14.66 -9.09 11.71
N LEU A 108 -13.51 -9.69 12.06
CA LEU A 108 -13.14 -9.96 13.46
C LEU A 108 -13.07 -8.67 14.29
N GLY A 109 -12.58 -7.58 13.70
CA GLY A 109 -12.53 -6.27 14.34
C GLY A 109 -13.92 -5.68 14.64
N VAL A 110 -14.93 -6.05 13.86
CA VAL A 110 -16.34 -5.71 14.11
C VAL A 110 -16.91 -6.62 15.19
N VAL A 111 -16.89 -7.94 14.97
CA VAL A 111 -17.60 -8.91 15.84
C VAL A 111 -17.06 -8.93 17.27
N TYR A 112 -15.75 -8.72 17.44
CA TYR A 112 -15.12 -8.67 18.77
C TYR A 112 -14.81 -7.26 19.24
N GLY A 113 -15.09 -6.24 18.44
CA GLY A 113 -15.02 -4.84 18.84
C GLY A 113 -16.35 -4.43 19.44
N ASP A 114 -16.31 -3.75 20.59
CA ASP A 114 -17.51 -3.27 21.26
C ASP A 114 -17.32 -1.80 21.64
N MET A 115 -17.92 -0.90 20.85
CA MET A 115 -17.91 0.53 21.16
C MET A 115 -18.70 0.87 22.42
N ALA A 116 -19.79 0.15 22.72
CA ALA A 116 -20.65 0.43 23.85
C ALA A 116 -19.93 0.16 25.18
N ASN A 117 -19.06 -0.84 25.22
CA ASN A 117 -18.23 -1.17 26.39
C ASN A 117 -16.78 -0.67 26.28
N GLY A 118 -16.44 0.09 25.24
CA GLY A 118 -15.09 0.60 24.99
C GLY A 118 -14.03 -0.48 24.70
N ILE A 119 -14.46 -1.69 24.37
CA ILE A 119 -13.56 -2.81 24.04
C ILE A 119 -13.13 -2.64 22.59
N THR A 120 -11.84 -2.44 22.38
CA THR A 120 -11.27 -2.42 21.04
C THR A 120 -10.52 -3.73 20.78
N TRP A 121 -10.85 -4.43 19.70
CA TRP A 121 -10.03 -5.55 19.21
C TRP A 121 -8.84 -5.01 18.40
N ALA A 122 -8.02 -4.19 19.08
CA ALA A 122 -6.91 -3.45 18.48
C ALA A 122 -5.97 -4.32 17.63
N PRO A 123 -5.61 -5.56 18.03
CA PRO A 123 -4.76 -6.41 17.19
C PRO A 123 -5.35 -6.68 15.80
N ALA A 124 -6.65 -7.00 15.69
CA ALA A 124 -7.25 -7.25 14.39
C ALA A 124 -7.33 -5.99 13.54
N ALA A 125 -7.66 -4.85 14.14
CA ALA A 125 -7.71 -3.57 13.45
C ALA A 125 -6.31 -3.12 12.98
N ILE A 126 -5.27 -3.35 13.77
CA ILE A 126 -3.86 -3.10 13.40
C ILE A 126 -3.45 -4.02 12.25
N VAL A 127 -3.77 -5.31 12.30
CA VAL A 127 -3.45 -6.27 11.23
C VAL A 127 -4.18 -5.91 9.95
N HIS A 128 -5.50 -5.70 10.01
CA HIS A 128 -6.33 -5.26 8.88
C HIS A 128 -5.78 -3.97 8.26
N GLY A 129 -5.53 -2.96 9.09
CA GLY A 129 -5.04 -1.65 8.69
C GLY A 129 -3.59 -1.65 8.20
N THR A 130 -2.78 -2.65 8.55
CA THR A 130 -1.39 -2.82 8.06
C THR A 130 -1.32 -3.67 6.79
N LEU A 131 -2.20 -4.68 6.64
CA LEU A 131 -2.23 -5.56 5.46
C LEU A 131 -2.85 -4.90 4.22
N ALA A 132 -3.65 -3.85 4.39
CA ALA A 132 -4.26 -3.12 3.29
C ALA A 132 -3.20 -2.53 2.31
N GLN A 133 -2.06 -2.07 2.82
CA GLN A 133 -1.01 -1.41 2.05
C GLN A 133 -0.15 -2.42 1.27
N PRO A 134 0.31 -3.55 1.85
CA PRO A 134 0.85 -4.67 1.09
C PRO A 134 -0.10 -5.22 0.02
N THR A 135 -1.41 -5.23 0.27
CA THR A 135 -2.42 -5.60 -0.73
C THR A 135 -2.35 -4.67 -1.95
N LEU A 136 -2.29 -3.36 -1.72
CA LEU A 136 -2.11 -2.36 -2.77
C LEU A 136 -0.77 -2.54 -3.51
N CYS A 137 0.31 -2.75 -2.77
CA CYS A 137 1.64 -2.98 -3.34
C CYS A 137 1.68 -4.24 -4.21
N LEU A 138 0.98 -5.31 -3.83
CA LEU A 138 0.91 -6.54 -4.59
C LEU A 138 0.11 -6.36 -5.89
N ALA A 139 -1.02 -5.64 -5.84
CA ALA A 139 -1.76 -5.26 -7.05
C ALA A 139 -0.90 -4.42 -8.01
N ALA A 140 -0.21 -3.41 -7.48
CA ALA A 140 0.70 -2.56 -8.25
C ALA A 140 1.88 -3.34 -8.85
N PHE A 141 2.43 -4.30 -8.11
CA PHE A 141 3.50 -5.18 -8.59
C PHE A 141 3.02 -6.10 -9.73
N ILE A 142 1.82 -6.68 -9.62
CA ILE A 142 1.20 -7.46 -10.71
C ILE A 142 1.02 -6.58 -11.94
N ALA A 143 0.51 -5.35 -11.79
CA ALA A 143 0.39 -4.41 -12.89
C ALA A 143 1.75 -4.07 -13.52
N PHE A 144 2.79 -3.83 -12.70
CA PHE A 144 4.16 -3.61 -13.19
C PHE A 144 4.69 -4.82 -13.96
N ALA A 145 4.48 -6.04 -13.47
CA ALA A 145 4.89 -7.29 -14.11
C ALA A 145 4.22 -7.56 -15.46
N LEU A 146 3.02 -7.02 -15.66
CA LEU A 146 2.26 -7.09 -16.90
C LEU A 146 2.56 -5.94 -17.87
N SER A 147 3.27 -4.91 -17.41
CA SER A 147 3.60 -3.73 -18.21
C SER A 147 4.82 -3.95 -19.12
N SER A 148 4.96 -3.12 -20.16
CA SER A 148 6.16 -3.12 -21.00
C SER A 148 7.44 -2.75 -20.23
N ALA A 149 7.31 -2.00 -19.13
CA ALA A 149 8.43 -1.66 -18.26
C ALA A 149 9.11 -2.88 -17.62
N TRP A 150 8.41 -4.02 -17.52
CA TRP A 150 9.00 -5.27 -17.05
C TRP A 150 10.13 -5.78 -17.96
N HIS A 151 10.16 -5.36 -19.22
CA HIS A 151 11.15 -5.83 -20.19
C HIS A 151 12.40 -4.94 -20.29
N GLU A 152 12.41 -3.77 -19.66
CA GLU A 152 13.55 -2.86 -19.63
C GLU A 152 14.78 -3.50 -18.94
N ARG A 153 15.98 -3.30 -19.51
CA ARG A 153 17.27 -3.77 -18.96
C ARG A 153 18.34 -2.70 -19.06
N VAL A 154 19.16 -2.63 -18.02
CA VAL A 154 20.36 -1.80 -17.95
C VAL A 154 21.47 -2.65 -17.36
N VAL A 155 22.52 -2.89 -18.14
CA VAL A 155 23.69 -3.64 -17.69
C VAL A 155 24.59 -2.73 -16.85
N VAL A 156 24.92 -3.14 -15.63
CA VAL A 156 25.72 -2.35 -14.70
C VAL A 156 26.77 -3.20 -13.96
N PRO A 157 27.84 -2.58 -13.43
CA PRO A 157 28.76 -3.23 -12.51
C PRO A 157 28.05 -3.85 -11.30
N ALA A 158 28.51 -5.03 -10.87
CA ALA A 158 27.90 -5.80 -9.80
C ALA A 158 27.76 -5.04 -8.47
N HIS A 159 28.78 -4.23 -8.12
CA HIS A 159 28.78 -3.46 -6.88
C HIS A 159 27.69 -2.36 -6.88
N LEU A 160 27.47 -1.70 -8.02
CA LEU A 160 26.42 -0.68 -8.16
C LEU A 160 25.02 -1.30 -8.07
N ALA A 161 24.79 -2.44 -8.74
CA ALA A 161 23.52 -3.17 -8.61
C ALA A 161 23.25 -3.62 -7.17
N ARG A 162 24.28 -4.09 -6.45
CA ARG A 162 24.15 -4.51 -5.04
C ARG A 162 23.76 -3.33 -4.15
N THR A 163 24.43 -2.20 -4.28
CA THR A 163 24.12 -0.99 -3.51
C THR A 163 22.72 -0.48 -3.82
N ALA A 164 22.35 -0.40 -5.09
CA ALA A 164 21.02 -0.01 -5.55
C ALA A 164 19.92 -0.86 -4.89
N ARG A 165 20.05 -2.19 -4.96
CA ARG A 165 19.10 -3.16 -4.39
C ARG A 165 19.05 -3.09 -2.87
N LYS A 166 20.20 -2.92 -2.20
CA LYS A 166 20.27 -2.79 -0.74
C LYS A 166 19.55 -1.53 -0.27
N LEU A 167 19.83 -0.37 -0.88
CA LEU A 167 19.18 0.89 -0.53
C LEU A 167 17.66 0.82 -0.76
N ALA A 168 17.23 0.25 -1.89
CA ALA A 168 15.81 0.06 -2.18
C ALA A 168 15.13 -0.90 -1.18
N GLY A 169 15.80 -1.99 -0.81
CA GLY A 169 15.28 -2.96 0.16
C GLY A 169 15.17 -2.38 1.57
N VAL A 170 16.18 -1.62 2.02
CA VAL A 170 16.15 -0.92 3.32
C VAL A 170 15.01 0.11 3.35
N ALA A 171 14.88 0.94 2.32
CA ALA A 171 13.79 1.92 2.24
C ALA A 171 12.41 1.23 2.26
N PHE A 172 12.23 0.15 1.48
CA PHE A 172 11.00 -0.64 1.47
C PHE A 172 10.65 -1.19 2.87
N GLY A 173 11.61 -1.82 3.55
CA GLY A 173 11.40 -2.38 4.89
C GLY A 173 11.09 -1.32 5.94
N LEU A 174 11.78 -0.18 5.90
CA LEU A 174 11.55 0.93 6.83
C LEU A 174 10.18 1.59 6.62
N VAL A 175 9.72 1.75 5.38
CA VAL A 175 8.35 2.25 5.10
C VAL A 175 7.30 1.28 5.63
N PHE A 176 7.50 -0.03 5.48
CA PHE A 176 6.57 -1.01 6.03
C PHE A 176 6.51 -0.94 7.56
N ALA A 177 7.66 -0.84 8.24
CA ALA A 177 7.71 -0.64 9.68
C ALA A 177 7.00 0.66 10.12
N GLN A 178 7.16 1.74 9.35
CA GLN A 178 6.48 3.02 9.58
C GLN A 178 4.95 2.89 9.48
N ILE A 179 4.45 2.11 8.51
CA ILE A 179 3.02 1.84 8.32
C ILE A 179 2.47 1.05 9.51
N LEU A 180 3.15 -0.03 9.93
CA LEU A 180 2.75 -0.82 11.09
C LEU A 180 2.64 0.05 12.33
N MET A 181 3.66 0.88 12.58
CA MET A 181 3.66 1.81 13.69
C MET A 181 2.54 2.85 13.59
N GLY A 182 2.27 3.39 12.39
CA GLY A 182 1.13 4.28 12.15
C GLY A 182 -0.22 3.61 12.45
N ALA A 183 -0.37 2.33 12.10
CA ALA A 183 -1.55 1.54 12.45
C ALA A 183 -1.67 1.36 13.98
N ILE A 184 -0.57 1.05 14.68
CA ILE A 184 -0.58 0.95 16.14
C ILE A 184 -1.03 2.28 16.76
N VAL A 185 -0.42 3.42 16.37
CA VAL A 185 -0.82 4.75 16.85
C VAL A 185 -2.30 5.02 16.64
N ARG A 186 -2.81 4.68 15.44
CA ARG A 186 -4.20 4.93 15.06
C ARG A 186 -5.20 4.07 15.85
N HIS A 187 -4.81 2.88 16.30
CA HIS A 187 -5.73 1.94 16.95
C HIS A 187 -5.56 1.84 18.48
N THR A 188 -4.43 2.24 19.04
CA THR A 188 -4.19 2.20 20.49
C THR A 188 -4.16 3.58 21.15
N ASN A 189 -4.04 4.65 20.37
CA ASN A 189 -3.81 6.01 20.86
C ASN A 189 -2.58 6.17 21.79
N ALA A 190 -1.66 5.20 21.81
CA ALA A 190 -0.50 5.21 22.70
C ALA A 190 0.46 6.36 22.38
N THR A 191 0.62 7.29 23.33
CA THR A 191 1.46 8.51 23.18
C THR A 191 2.92 8.19 22.90
N GLY A 192 3.51 7.18 23.53
CA GLY A 192 4.88 6.77 23.27
C GLY A 192 5.09 6.30 21.82
N MET A 193 4.14 5.54 21.28
CA MET A 193 4.17 5.07 19.89
C MET A 193 3.97 6.23 18.91
N LEU A 194 3.18 7.25 19.27
CA LEU A 194 3.01 8.46 18.46
C LEU A 194 4.35 9.15 18.24
N TRP A 195 5.10 9.42 19.30
CA TRP A 195 6.39 10.09 19.17
C TRP A 195 7.42 9.22 18.45
N LEU A 196 7.41 7.91 18.71
CA LEU A 196 8.24 6.98 17.95
C LEU A 196 7.93 7.06 16.45
N HIS A 197 6.64 7.10 16.06
CA HIS A 197 6.21 7.27 14.68
C HIS A 197 6.73 8.57 14.08
N VAL A 198 6.58 9.69 14.80
CA VAL A 198 7.00 11.02 14.31
C VAL A 198 8.52 11.09 14.11
N PHE A 199 9.33 10.66 15.08
CA PHE A 199 10.78 10.74 14.96
C PHE A 199 11.37 9.75 13.95
N SER A 200 10.85 8.52 13.93
CA SER A 200 11.27 7.53 12.93
C SER A 200 10.88 7.92 11.51
N ALA A 201 9.83 8.73 11.31
CA ALA A 201 9.46 9.25 9.99
C ALA A 201 10.61 10.02 9.32
N VAL A 202 11.46 10.70 10.10
CA VAL A 202 12.66 11.40 9.58
C VAL A 202 13.66 10.39 9.04
N VAL A 203 13.95 9.32 9.79
CA VAL A 203 14.87 8.25 9.37
C VAL A 203 14.35 7.55 8.12
N VAL A 204 13.05 7.27 8.07
CA VAL A 204 12.38 6.65 6.91
C VAL A 204 12.46 7.58 5.70
N ALA A 205 12.16 8.87 5.86
CA ALA A 205 12.24 9.86 4.79
C ALA A 205 13.67 9.96 4.23
N LEU A 206 14.68 10.01 5.09
CA LEU A 206 16.09 10.02 4.67
C LEU A 206 16.46 8.74 3.90
N ALA A 207 16.03 7.56 4.37
CA ALA A 207 16.28 6.31 3.67
C ALA A 207 15.62 6.27 2.27
N ILE A 208 14.39 6.77 2.15
CA ILE A 208 13.70 6.92 0.86
C ILE A 208 14.48 7.88 -0.05
N LEU A 209 14.88 9.05 0.46
CA LEU A 209 15.61 10.05 -0.32
C LEU A 209 16.97 9.54 -0.80
N VAL A 210 17.77 8.91 0.07
CA VAL A 210 19.06 8.32 -0.29
C VAL A 210 18.88 7.23 -1.35
N SER A 211 17.94 6.31 -1.13
CA SER A 211 17.65 5.24 -2.10
C SER A 211 17.20 5.80 -3.45
N THR A 212 16.31 6.77 -3.42
CA THR A 212 15.74 7.37 -4.63
C THR A 212 16.80 8.16 -5.39
N SER A 213 17.51 9.08 -4.73
CA SER A 213 18.58 9.88 -5.33
C SER A 213 19.69 9.02 -5.93
N TYR A 214 20.08 7.93 -5.25
CA TYR A 214 21.05 6.99 -5.79
C TYR A 214 20.54 6.32 -7.07
N ASN A 215 19.33 5.74 -7.02
CA ASN A 215 18.78 4.96 -8.13
C ASN A 215 18.39 5.83 -9.34
N SER A 216 17.72 6.97 -9.12
CA SER A 216 17.34 7.88 -10.19
C SER A 216 18.54 8.67 -10.73
N GLY A 217 19.50 9.03 -9.87
CA GLY A 217 20.69 9.77 -10.27
C GLY A 217 21.67 8.93 -11.08
N LYS A 218 21.98 7.70 -10.64
CA LYS A 218 22.94 6.83 -11.35
C LYS A 218 22.37 6.16 -12.58
N PHE A 219 21.08 5.80 -12.58
CA PHE A 219 20.51 4.96 -13.62
C PHE A 219 19.34 5.60 -14.37
N GLY A 220 18.91 6.81 -14.00
CA GLY A 220 17.73 7.45 -14.59
C GLY A 220 17.89 7.91 -16.04
N SER A 221 19.12 8.13 -16.52
CA SER A 221 19.40 8.41 -17.93
C SER A 221 19.20 7.17 -18.80
N ALA A 222 19.70 6.02 -18.35
CA ALA A 222 19.54 4.73 -19.01
C ALA A 222 18.14 4.12 -18.79
N SER A 223 17.46 4.48 -17.70
CA SER A 223 16.11 4.04 -17.37
C SER A 223 15.17 5.21 -17.08
N PRO A 224 14.40 5.68 -18.08
CA PRO A 224 13.38 6.74 -17.88
C PRO A 224 12.36 6.38 -16.80
N GLY A 225 12.17 5.10 -16.56
CA GLY A 225 11.37 4.56 -15.48
C GLY A 225 11.83 4.91 -14.08
N LEU A 226 13.11 4.68 -13.80
CA LEU A 226 13.71 5.02 -12.50
C LEU A 226 13.73 6.52 -12.27
N ARG A 227 13.94 7.32 -13.32
CA ARG A 227 13.84 8.79 -13.24
C ARG A 227 12.43 9.26 -12.87
N ARG A 228 11.40 8.72 -13.53
CA ARG A 228 9.98 9.04 -13.23
C ARG A 228 9.57 8.64 -11.82
N LEU A 229 10.00 7.46 -11.36
CA LEU A 229 9.75 7.04 -9.99
C LEU A 229 10.39 8.01 -9.00
N GLY A 230 11.62 8.46 -9.25
CA GLY A 230 12.27 9.41 -8.35
C GLY A 230 11.54 10.75 -8.21
N PHE A 231 11.03 11.30 -9.31
CA PHE A 231 10.20 12.51 -9.29
C PHE A 231 8.92 12.32 -8.45
N TRP A 232 8.16 11.25 -8.69
CA TRP A 232 6.90 11.01 -7.97
C TRP A 232 7.12 10.63 -6.50
N ILE A 233 8.23 9.94 -6.18
CA ILE A 233 8.62 9.66 -4.80
C ILE A 233 8.85 10.95 -4.03
N TRP A 234 9.56 11.92 -4.62
CA TRP A 234 9.78 13.20 -3.96
C TRP A 234 8.46 13.93 -3.69
N ILE A 235 7.58 14.04 -4.69
CA ILE A 235 6.27 14.70 -4.53
C ILE A 235 5.47 14.04 -3.41
N LEU A 236 5.26 12.72 -3.50
CA LEU A 236 4.41 12.00 -2.54
C LEU A 236 5.01 11.98 -1.14
N LEU A 237 6.34 11.93 -1.00
CA LEU A 237 7.00 12.02 0.30
C LEU A 237 6.79 13.40 0.93
N MET A 238 6.96 14.49 0.17
CA MET A 238 6.74 15.84 0.70
C MET A 238 5.27 16.03 1.11
N THR A 239 4.34 15.58 0.27
CA THR A 239 2.91 15.58 0.62
C THR A 239 2.63 14.77 1.88
N GLN A 240 3.26 13.60 2.05
CA GLN A 240 3.08 12.76 3.23
C GLN A 240 3.56 13.42 4.51
N LEU A 241 4.70 14.12 4.47
CA LEU A 241 5.24 14.83 5.63
C LEU A 241 4.34 16.00 6.02
N VAL A 242 3.89 16.81 5.05
CA VAL A 242 2.94 17.91 5.29
C VAL A 242 1.64 17.38 5.89
N LEU A 243 1.06 16.32 5.32
CA LEU A 243 -0.14 15.68 5.85
C LEU A 243 0.09 15.07 7.24
N GLY A 244 1.30 14.58 7.54
CA GLY A 244 1.66 14.06 8.85
C GLY A 244 1.61 15.14 9.91
N PHE A 245 2.26 16.27 9.66
CA PHE A 245 2.17 17.44 10.54
C PHE A 245 0.73 17.95 10.66
N ALA A 246 0.00 18.08 9.55
CA ALA A 246 -1.39 18.51 9.60
C ALA A 246 -2.27 17.55 10.43
N THR A 247 -2.03 16.23 10.31
CA THR A 247 -2.75 15.22 11.09
C THR A 247 -2.45 15.35 12.59
N LEU A 248 -1.22 15.68 12.99
CA LEU A 248 -0.88 15.93 14.40
C LEU A 248 -1.69 17.08 14.99
N LEU A 249 -1.95 18.14 14.20
CA LEU A 249 -2.68 19.33 14.64
C LEU A 249 -4.19 19.09 14.79
N VAL A 250 -4.75 18.16 14.00
CA VAL A 250 -6.21 17.93 13.96
C VAL A 250 -6.61 16.59 14.59
N ARG A 251 -5.67 15.78 15.09
CA ARG A 251 -5.96 14.43 15.60
C ARG A 251 -6.94 14.46 16.79
N LYS A 252 -7.91 13.54 16.77
CA LYS A 252 -8.89 13.30 17.82
C LYS A 252 -9.05 11.81 18.11
N PRO A 253 -9.58 11.44 19.29
CA PRO A 253 -10.09 10.09 19.54
C PRO A 253 -11.18 9.70 18.53
N LYS A 254 -11.38 8.39 18.34
CA LYS A 254 -12.41 7.86 17.42
C LYS A 254 -13.76 7.93 18.08
N ASP A 255 -14.71 8.60 17.44
CA ASP A 255 -16.09 8.74 17.92
C ASP A 255 -17.04 8.89 16.71
N PRO A 256 -18.21 8.23 16.67
CA PRO A 256 -19.16 8.35 15.55
C PRO A 256 -19.69 9.78 15.34
N SER A 257 -19.70 10.61 16.38
CA SER A 257 -20.05 12.04 16.30
C SER A 257 -19.08 12.84 15.43
N ASN A 258 -17.86 12.32 15.19
CA ASN A 258 -16.87 12.96 14.32
C ASN A 258 -17.32 13.03 12.86
N ILE A 259 -18.43 12.41 12.44
CA ILE A 259 -18.87 12.38 11.04
C ILE A 259 -19.08 13.79 10.42
N GLY A 260 -19.37 14.79 11.24
CA GLY A 260 -19.46 16.20 10.83
C GLY A 260 -18.10 16.91 10.70
N GLU A 261 -17.02 16.32 11.19
CA GLU A 261 -15.69 16.94 11.26
C GLU A 261 -14.88 16.72 9.98
N ILE A 262 -15.30 17.40 8.92
CA ILE A 262 -14.75 17.22 7.57
C ILE A 262 -13.23 17.40 7.54
N ALA A 263 -12.69 18.41 8.20
CA ALA A 263 -11.25 18.70 8.21
C ALA A 263 -10.44 17.56 8.84
N HIS A 264 -10.80 17.13 10.06
CA HIS A 264 -10.15 16.01 10.75
C HIS A 264 -10.19 14.73 9.89
N ASN A 265 -11.40 14.35 9.45
CA ASN A 265 -11.62 13.12 8.70
C ASN A 265 -10.86 13.09 7.39
N THR A 266 -10.86 14.21 6.67
CA THR A 266 -10.22 14.33 5.36
C THR A 266 -8.71 14.33 5.48
N ILE A 267 -8.13 15.11 6.41
CA ILE A 267 -6.67 15.21 6.58
C ILE A 267 -6.08 13.86 7.04
N ALA A 268 -6.68 13.25 8.07
CA ALA A 268 -6.21 11.97 8.58
C ALA A 268 -6.35 10.86 7.52
N SER A 269 -7.46 10.84 6.78
CA SER A 269 -7.65 9.85 5.69
C SER A 269 -6.70 10.09 4.53
N ALA A 270 -6.45 11.36 4.18
CA ALA A 270 -5.47 11.72 3.16
C ALA A 270 -4.05 11.27 3.55
N HIS A 271 -3.66 11.43 4.81
CA HIS A 271 -2.37 10.95 5.31
C HIS A 271 -2.21 9.42 5.16
N VAL A 272 -3.29 8.65 5.34
CA VAL A 272 -3.28 7.20 5.12
C VAL A 272 -3.16 6.86 3.63
N VAL A 273 -3.94 7.52 2.77
CA VAL A 273 -3.96 7.26 1.33
C VAL A 273 -2.64 7.65 0.66
N VAL A 274 -2.08 8.81 1.04
CA VAL A 274 -0.77 9.26 0.53
C VAL A 274 0.34 8.37 1.09
N GLY A 275 0.29 7.96 2.36
CA GLY A 275 1.24 7.00 2.93
C GLY A 275 1.25 5.66 2.21
N ALA A 276 0.05 5.12 1.89
CA ALA A 276 -0.08 3.92 1.07
C ALA A 276 0.50 4.12 -0.34
N SER A 277 0.29 5.30 -0.94
CA SER A 277 0.84 5.66 -2.26
C SER A 277 2.37 5.76 -2.24
N VAL A 278 2.96 6.31 -1.19
CA VAL A 278 4.42 6.31 -0.96
C VAL A 278 4.95 4.88 -0.89
N PHE A 279 4.24 3.98 -0.20
CA PHE A 279 4.68 2.59 -0.13
C PHE A 279 4.61 1.87 -1.47
N VAL A 280 3.59 2.15 -2.30
CA VAL A 280 3.49 1.60 -3.66
C VAL A 280 4.68 2.03 -4.51
N ILE A 281 4.97 3.32 -4.60
CA ILE A 281 6.04 3.82 -5.46
C ILE A 281 7.43 3.36 -4.98
N VAL A 282 7.64 3.22 -3.65
CA VAL A 282 8.87 2.64 -3.09
C VAL A 282 8.95 1.15 -3.41
N THR A 283 7.83 0.42 -3.36
CA THR A 283 7.76 -0.98 -3.80
C THR A 283 8.08 -1.12 -5.29
N LEU A 284 7.56 -0.22 -6.13
CA LEU A 284 7.85 -0.20 -7.56
C LEU A 284 9.32 0.16 -7.84
N LEU A 285 9.92 1.06 -7.06
CA LEU A 285 11.36 1.33 -7.12
C LEU A 285 12.15 0.06 -6.77
N PHE A 286 11.82 -0.59 -5.65
CA PHE A 286 12.45 -1.85 -5.25
C PHE A 286 12.34 -2.93 -6.34
N ALA A 287 11.13 -3.21 -6.82
CA ALA A 287 10.89 -4.20 -7.87
C ALA A 287 11.64 -3.86 -9.16
N ARG A 288 11.63 -2.59 -9.58
CA ARG A 288 12.28 -2.15 -10.82
C ARG A 288 13.80 -2.20 -10.73
N VAL A 289 14.39 -1.83 -9.60
CA VAL A 289 15.85 -1.94 -9.39
C VAL A 289 16.31 -3.39 -9.48
N TRP A 290 15.56 -4.32 -8.89
CA TRP A 290 15.83 -5.76 -9.03
C TRP A 290 15.64 -6.28 -10.44
N ARG A 291 14.64 -5.75 -11.15
CA ARG A 291 14.22 -6.23 -12.46
C ARG A 291 15.05 -5.70 -13.61
N THR A 292 15.38 -4.41 -13.57
CA THR A 292 15.99 -3.65 -14.67
C THR A 292 17.50 -3.71 -14.63
N LEU A 293 18.13 -3.72 -13.44
CA LEU A 293 19.58 -3.75 -13.34
C LEU A 293 20.09 -5.19 -13.50
N GLU A 294 20.76 -5.46 -14.64
CA GLU A 294 21.45 -6.72 -14.91
C GLU A 294 22.94 -6.57 -14.61
N VAL A 295 23.53 -7.59 -14.00
CA VAL A 295 24.96 -7.57 -13.65
C VAL A 295 25.77 -7.96 -14.88
N ALA A 296 26.75 -7.15 -15.24
CA ALA A 296 27.65 -7.46 -16.35
C ALA A 296 28.36 -8.82 -16.16
N PRO A 297 28.42 -9.67 -17.21
CA PRO A 297 29.10 -10.96 -17.12
C PRO A 297 30.60 -10.79 -16.83
N ALA A 298 31.18 -11.78 -16.13
CA ALA A 298 32.57 -11.72 -15.68
C ALA A 298 33.57 -11.60 -16.85
N SER A 299 33.22 -12.12 -18.03
CA SER A 299 34.06 -12.06 -19.25
C SER A 299 34.31 -10.63 -19.75
N ALA A 300 33.41 -9.69 -19.47
CA ALA A 300 33.60 -8.27 -19.82
C ALA A 300 34.62 -7.54 -18.92
N ARG A 301 35.07 -8.16 -17.82
CA ARG A 301 36.12 -7.59 -16.96
C ARG A 301 37.52 -7.89 -17.46
N ALA A 302 37.72 -8.97 -18.22
CA ALA A 302 39.04 -9.41 -18.66
C ALA A 302 39.59 -8.61 -19.84
N THR A 303 38.72 -8.08 -20.70
CA THR A 303 39.11 -7.23 -21.84
C THR A 303 39.50 -5.80 -21.44
N ALA A 304 39.14 -5.33 -20.24
CA ALA A 304 39.54 -4.01 -19.75
C ALA A 304 40.95 -4.01 -19.12
N THR A 305 41.43 -5.16 -18.64
CA THR A 305 42.75 -5.31 -18.02
C THR A 305 43.86 -5.77 -18.97
N THR A 306 43.54 -6.12 -20.22
CA THR A 306 44.52 -6.55 -21.22
C THR A 306 44.93 -5.44 -22.20
N VAL A 307 44.40 -4.23 -22.03
CA VAL A 307 44.66 -3.06 -22.90
C VAL A 307 45.26 -1.88 -22.10
N ALA A 308 45.73 -2.13 -20.88
CA ALA A 308 46.47 -1.18 -20.04
C ALA A 308 47.87 -1.74 -19.79
#